data_AF-A0A9P5GMZ1-F1
#
_entry.id   AF-A0A9P5GMZ1-F1
#
_cell.length_a   1.000
_cell.length_b   1.000
_cell.length_c   1.000
_cell.angle_alpha   90.00
_cell.angle_beta   90.00
_cell.angle_gamma   90.00
#
_symmetry.space_group_name_H-M   'P 1'
#
loop_
_entity.id
_entity.type
_entity.pdbx_description
1 polymer ?
#
loop_
_entity_poly.entity_id
_entity_poly.type
_entity_poly.pdbx_seq_one_letter_code
_entity_poly.pdbx_strand_id
1 'polypeptide(L)'
;MSLQAIPEHHADLPSGPSVFTLQQIRCLEEAAILLPEPQPNASANASGKRKVSAVFSAPRSVSSSSTSSSSSASVATHGFQPNVIRTFDIPMAEESVEVLEYIGFVPDVARLIYDRYCGRPSPSQNPDDLMAYVTAHLASLSRRQYDNMSHQEALADVGLTRQIQEAITDPRFSHIFGTQTLTYWAQDTVETNYAALLRQQQLLQSHANKRIAHKKKHKRPRHEPSREDQDPSEQQPVTATINMTPQDFQFPDPYVMVQPDANILADHISLYKGKAYDKLRPAGDIIESDGTVNLRPLSTYPGGDFNFDFNAQYWTPEIETAEEYRKFAERRSPAADTCIIHIQVPRPFIN
;
A
#
# COMPACT_ATOMS: atom_id res chain seq x y z
N MET A 1 -42.25 34.18 20.14
CA MET A 1 -40.79 34.22 20.40
C MET A 1 -40.15 33.29 19.40
N SER A 2 -39.37 33.86 18.48
CA SER A 2 -38.78 33.17 17.33
C SER A 2 -37.57 32.37 17.78
N LEU A 3 -37.56 31.05 17.54
CA LEU A 3 -36.38 30.21 17.71
C LEU A 3 -35.46 30.47 16.51
N GLN A 4 -34.42 31.27 16.73
CA GLN A 4 -33.32 31.40 15.76
C GLN A 4 -32.53 30.10 15.75
N ALA A 5 -32.50 29.46 14.58
CA ALA A 5 -31.56 28.38 14.27
C ALA A 5 -30.13 28.92 14.35
N ILE A 6 -29.30 28.24 15.14
CA ILE A 6 -27.86 28.47 15.20
C ILE A 6 -27.28 27.89 13.90
N PRO A 7 -26.49 28.65 13.11
CA PRO A 7 -25.84 28.10 11.93
C PRO A 7 -24.76 27.11 12.36
N GLU A 8 -24.81 25.89 11.83
CA GLU A 8 -23.70 24.93 11.92
C GLU A 8 -22.49 25.52 11.19
N HIS A 9 -21.57 26.08 11.96
CA HIS A 9 -20.23 26.39 11.49
C HIS A 9 -19.49 25.06 11.37
N HIS A 10 -19.43 24.51 10.15
CA HIS A 10 -18.39 23.56 9.79
C HIS A 10 -17.06 24.29 9.93
N ALA A 11 -16.35 24.05 11.03
CA ALA A 11 -14.98 24.49 11.17
C ALA A 11 -14.14 23.69 10.17
N ASP A 12 -13.54 24.37 9.20
CA ASP A 12 -12.58 23.76 8.29
C ASP A 12 -11.45 23.17 9.13
N LEU A 13 -11.40 21.84 9.18
CA LEU A 13 -10.37 21.12 9.92
C LEU A 13 -9.01 21.43 9.30
N PRO A 14 -7.98 21.70 10.12
CA PRO A 14 -6.66 22.01 9.61
C PRO A 14 -6.12 20.81 8.82
N SER A 15 -5.73 21.03 7.56
CA SER A 15 -5.11 20.00 6.74
C SER A 15 -3.71 19.67 7.28
N GLY A 16 -3.40 18.37 7.39
CA GLY A 16 -2.07 17.89 7.79
C GLY A 16 -0.94 18.30 6.83
N PRO A 17 0.33 18.02 7.17
CA PRO A 17 1.47 18.33 6.30
C PRO A 17 1.29 17.70 4.91
N SER A 18 1.69 18.45 3.87
CA SER A 18 1.58 18.00 2.47
C SER A 18 2.57 16.87 2.18
N VAL A 19 2.07 15.81 1.55
CA VAL A 19 2.84 14.64 1.12
C VAL A 19 3.80 15.00 -0.02
N PHE A 20 3.40 15.90 -0.90
CA PHE A 20 4.20 16.29 -2.07
C PHE A 20 4.66 17.74 -1.95
N THR A 21 5.90 18.00 -2.33
CA THR A 21 6.37 19.38 -2.54
C THR A 21 5.70 19.98 -3.78
N LEU A 22 5.54 21.31 -3.81
CA LEU A 22 4.98 22.00 -4.98
C LEU A 22 5.75 21.70 -6.27
N GLN A 23 7.08 21.50 -6.16
CA GLN A 23 7.92 21.12 -7.30
C GLN A 23 7.60 19.70 -7.81
N GLN A 24 7.36 18.74 -6.91
CA GLN A 24 6.95 17.39 -7.28
C GLN A 24 5.56 17.39 -7.92
N ILE A 25 4.60 18.13 -7.36
CA ILE A 25 3.24 18.26 -7.92
C ILE A 25 3.32 18.76 -9.36
N ARG A 26 4.00 19.89 -9.60
CA ARG A 26 4.18 20.44 -10.96
C ARG A 26 4.86 19.45 -11.90
N CYS A 27 5.88 18.73 -11.42
CA CYS A 27 6.57 17.73 -12.23
C CYS A 27 5.66 16.56 -12.63
N LEU A 28 4.74 16.15 -11.76
CA LEU A 28 3.78 15.07 -12.02
C LEU A 28 2.62 15.55 -12.92
N GLU A 29 2.19 16.80 -12.78
CA GLU A 29 1.20 17.43 -13.67
C GLU A 29 1.74 17.62 -15.08
N GLU A 30 2.97 18.10 -15.23
CA GLU A 30 3.67 18.20 -16.54
C GLU A 30 3.84 16.83 -17.21
N ALA A 31 3.82 15.75 -16.43
CA ALA A 31 3.87 14.38 -16.93
C ALA A 31 2.49 13.77 -17.18
N ALA A 32 1.40 14.54 -17.00
CA ALA A 32 0.02 14.07 -17.05
C ALA A 32 -0.28 12.87 -16.11
N ILE A 33 0.51 12.72 -15.03
CA ILE A 33 0.31 11.69 -14.01
C ILE A 33 -0.70 12.17 -12.98
N LEU A 34 -0.49 13.37 -12.43
CA LEU A 34 -1.50 14.04 -11.61
C LEU A 34 -2.36 14.88 -12.53
N LEU A 35 -3.66 14.57 -12.57
CA LEU A 35 -4.60 15.38 -13.33
C LEU A 35 -4.81 16.72 -12.63
N PRO A 36 -4.93 17.84 -13.38
CA PRO A 36 -5.23 19.15 -12.82
C PRO A 36 -6.51 19.08 -11.99
N GLU A 37 -6.54 19.85 -10.90
CA GLU A 37 -7.76 20.01 -10.14
C GLU A 37 -8.81 20.73 -11.02
N PRO A 38 -10.06 20.24 -11.09
CA PRO A 38 -11.12 20.95 -11.80
C PRO A 38 -11.27 22.36 -11.20
N GLN A 39 -11.39 23.37 -12.08
CA GLN A 39 -11.38 24.78 -11.66
C GLN A 39 -12.41 25.08 -10.55
N PRO A 40 -12.10 26.04 -9.64
CA PRO A 40 -12.84 26.30 -8.38
C PRO A 40 -14.29 26.79 -8.53
N ASN A 41 -14.85 26.78 -9.74
CA ASN A 41 -16.23 27.21 -10.00
C ASN A 41 -17.25 26.09 -9.77
N ALA A 42 -16.84 24.92 -9.29
CA ALA A 42 -17.73 23.81 -8.91
C ALA A 42 -17.38 23.26 -7.51
N SER A 43 -18.05 23.82 -6.51
CA SER A 43 -18.08 23.42 -5.09
C SER A 43 -16.83 23.76 -4.26
N ALA A 44 -17.09 24.31 -3.08
CA ALA A 44 -16.15 25.00 -2.21
C ALA A 44 -15.15 24.13 -1.44
N ASN A 45 -14.97 22.86 -1.81
CA ASN A 45 -14.02 21.96 -1.14
C ASN A 45 -13.04 21.41 -2.18
N ALA A 46 -11.86 22.03 -2.30
CA ALA A 46 -10.69 21.39 -2.88
C ALA A 46 -10.54 20.04 -2.17
N SER A 47 -10.79 18.93 -2.85
CA SER A 47 -11.24 17.68 -2.21
C SER A 47 -10.15 16.92 -1.44
N GLY A 48 -9.04 17.57 -1.08
CA GLY A 48 -7.84 16.99 -0.45
C GLY A 48 -7.16 15.88 -1.25
N LYS A 49 -7.73 15.49 -2.40
CA LYS A 49 -7.37 14.35 -3.24
C LYS A 49 -6.97 14.84 -4.62
N ARG A 50 -6.08 14.09 -5.28
CA ARG A 50 -5.73 14.29 -6.68
C ARG A 50 -5.88 12.99 -7.45
N LYS A 51 -6.40 13.08 -8.67
CA LYS A 51 -6.52 11.92 -9.54
C LYS A 51 -5.18 11.59 -10.18
N VAL A 52 -4.75 10.35 -10.02
CA VAL A 52 -3.57 9.76 -10.65
C VAL A 52 -4.02 8.99 -11.89
N SER A 53 -3.28 9.13 -12.99
CA SER A 53 -3.47 8.34 -14.21
C SER A 53 -2.10 7.93 -14.78
N ALA A 54 -1.73 6.66 -14.62
CA ALA A 54 -0.43 6.17 -15.08
C ALA A 54 -0.45 4.68 -15.43
N VAL A 55 0.49 4.27 -16.28
CA VAL A 55 0.81 2.86 -16.52
C VAL A 55 1.99 2.47 -15.63
N PHE A 56 1.87 1.38 -14.88
CA PHE A 56 2.94 0.85 -14.04
C PHE A 56 3.57 -0.38 -14.71
N SER A 57 4.88 -0.33 -14.91
CA SER A 57 5.63 -1.42 -15.58
C SER A 57 6.42 -2.22 -14.56
N ALA A 58 6.39 -3.56 -14.71
CA ALA A 58 7.16 -4.48 -13.88
C ALA A 58 8.68 -4.25 -14.01
N PRO A 59 9.46 -4.55 -12.96
CA PRO A 59 10.91 -4.68 -13.06
C PRO A 59 11.30 -5.65 -14.17
N ARG A 60 12.23 -5.23 -15.04
CA ARG A 60 12.80 -6.12 -16.06
C ARG A 60 13.91 -6.98 -15.46
N SER A 61 14.01 -8.24 -15.88
CA SER A 61 15.18 -9.08 -15.57
C SER A 61 16.45 -8.37 -16.01
N VAL A 62 17.31 -8.05 -15.05
CA VAL A 62 18.67 -7.59 -15.31
C VAL A 62 19.52 -8.82 -15.60
N SER A 63 19.80 -9.07 -16.87
CA SER A 63 20.86 -9.98 -17.29
C SER A 63 22.22 -9.29 -17.04
N SER A 64 22.63 -9.17 -15.78
CA SER A 64 23.99 -8.74 -15.45
C SER A 64 24.94 -9.94 -15.56
N SER A 65 25.64 -9.99 -16.68
CA SER A 65 26.93 -10.68 -16.79
C SER A 65 27.89 -10.20 -15.69
N SER A 66 28.53 -11.16 -15.01
CA SER A 66 29.69 -11.06 -14.08
C SER A 66 29.51 -10.34 -12.73
N THR A 67 29.36 -11.11 -11.64
CA THR A 67 30.44 -11.49 -10.70
C THR A 67 29.99 -12.64 -9.80
N SER A 68 30.94 -13.47 -9.37
CA SER A 68 30.78 -14.74 -8.65
C SER A 68 30.26 -14.60 -7.20
N SER A 69 29.03 -14.13 -7.05
CA SER A 69 28.30 -14.12 -5.78
C SER A 69 27.00 -14.90 -6.02
N SER A 70 26.87 -16.09 -5.43
CA SER A 70 25.63 -16.85 -5.50
C SER A 70 24.54 -16.02 -4.83
N SER A 71 23.57 -15.50 -5.58
CA SER A 71 22.43 -14.76 -5.00
C SER A 71 21.74 -15.61 -3.95
N SER A 72 21.43 -15.04 -2.79
CA SER A 72 20.77 -15.75 -1.69
C SER A 72 19.25 -15.80 -1.84
N ALA A 73 18.67 -14.98 -2.73
CA ALA A 73 17.24 -14.93 -3.00
C ALA A 73 16.93 -14.64 -4.47
N SER A 74 15.70 -15.01 -4.87
CA SER A 74 15.15 -14.68 -6.18
C SER A 74 13.74 -14.12 -6.09
N VAL A 75 13.38 -13.24 -7.02
CA VAL A 75 12.05 -12.65 -7.15
C VAL A 75 11.53 -12.87 -8.56
N ALA A 76 10.30 -13.38 -8.66
CA ALA A 76 9.54 -13.45 -9.89
C ALA A 76 8.35 -12.49 -9.80
N THR A 77 8.00 -11.84 -10.91
CA THR A 77 6.81 -10.99 -10.97
C THR A 77 5.74 -11.68 -11.81
N HIS A 78 4.53 -11.78 -11.26
CA HIS A 78 3.39 -12.41 -11.92
C HIS A 78 2.21 -11.43 -11.98
N GLY A 79 1.37 -11.58 -13.00
CA GLY A 79 0.12 -10.80 -13.10
C GLY A 79 0.27 -9.31 -13.45
N PHE A 80 1.49 -8.82 -13.72
CA PHE A 80 1.66 -7.46 -14.23
C PHE A 80 1.06 -7.34 -15.63
N GLN A 81 0.10 -6.44 -15.78
CA GLN A 81 -0.47 -6.06 -17.08
C GLN A 81 0.16 -4.73 -17.53
N PRO A 82 1.25 -4.74 -18.31
CA PRO A 82 2.05 -3.55 -18.62
C PRO A 82 1.33 -2.51 -19.50
N ASN A 83 0.08 -2.76 -19.89
CA ASN A 83 -0.70 -1.90 -20.78
C ASN A 83 -2.01 -1.39 -20.16
N VAL A 84 -2.24 -1.64 -18.87
CA VAL A 84 -3.45 -1.14 -18.18
C VAL A 84 -3.13 0.18 -17.49
N ILE A 85 -3.82 1.23 -17.92
CA ILE A 85 -3.82 2.52 -17.24
C ILE A 85 -4.56 2.34 -15.91
N ARG A 86 -3.88 2.61 -14.81
CA ARG A 86 -4.52 2.66 -13.48
C ARG A 86 -4.91 4.10 -13.20
N THR A 87 -6.18 4.28 -12.80
CA THR A 87 -6.71 5.56 -12.36
C THR A 87 -7.25 5.42 -10.95
N PHE A 88 -6.78 6.27 -10.04
CA PHE A 88 -7.20 6.29 -8.64
C PHE A 88 -7.00 7.69 -8.04
N ASP A 89 -7.70 7.97 -6.95
CA ASP A 89 -7.55 9.23 -6.21
C ASP A 89 -6.55 9.05 -5.07
N ILE A 90 -5.62 9.99 -4.91
CA ILE A 90 -4.61 9.96 -3.85
C ILE A 90 -4.77 11.16 -2.91
N PRO A 91 -4.86 10.95 -1.60
CA PRO A 91 -4.78 12.03 -0.61
C PRO A 91 -3.45 12.80 -0.71
N MET A 92 -3.54 14.12 -0.53
CA MET A 92 -2.41 15.04 -0.65
C MET A 92 -1.79 15.45 0.69
N ALA A 93 -2.50 15.20 1.79
CA ALA A 93 -2.01 15.40 3.16
C ALA A 93 -1.70 14.04 3.80
N GLU A 94 -0.69 14.02 4.67
CA GLU A 94 -0.24 12.80 5.37
C GLU A 94 -1.33 12.23 6.29
N GLU A 95 -2.05 13.13 6.97
CA GLU A 95 -3.13 12.80 7.90
C GLU A 95 -4.35 13.67 7.58
N SER A 96 -5.44 13.03 7.16
CA SER A 96 -6.65 13.72 6.72
C SER A 96 -7.86 12.78 6.69
N VAL A 97 -9.06 13.36 6.54
CA VAL A 97 -10.30 12.59 6.31
C VAL A 97 -10.17 11.76 5.03
N GLU A 98 -9.54 12.30 4.00
CA GLU A 98 -9.31 11.67 2.71
C GLU A 98 -8.47 10.39 2.82
N VAL A 99 -7.50 10.36 3.75
CA VAL A 99 -6.71 9.16 4.06
C VAL A 99 -7.62 8.06 4.65
N LEU A 100 -8.48 8.42 5.60
CA LEU A 100 -9.41 7.48 6.22
C LEU A 100 -10.43 6.93 5.23
N GLU A 101 -10.93 7.78 4.33
CA GLU A 101 -11.79 7.33 3.22
C GLU A 101 -11.04 6.41 2.26
N TYR A 102 -9.79 6.73 1.92
CA TYR A 102 -8.95 5.92 1.04
C TYR A 102 -8.74 4.50 1.61
N ILE A 103 -8.44 4.39 2.90
CA ILE A 103 -8.22 3.08 3.53
C ILE A 103 -9.53 2.30 3.76
N GLY A 104 -10.67 2.96 3.54
CA GLY A 104 -11.96 2.33 3.30
C GLY A 104 -13.02 2.57 4.36
N PHE A 105 -12.95 3.69 5.09
CA PHE A 105 -14.05 4.19 5.90
C PHE A 105 -15.06 4.98 5.07
N VAL A 106 -16.32 4.96 5.48
CA VAL A 106 -17.34 5.86 4.93
C VAL A 106 -17.12 7.30 5.41
N PRO A 107 -17.50 8.34 4.63
CA PRO A 107 -17.13 9.74 4.92
C PRO A 107 -17.47 10.23 6.32
N ASP A 108 -18.64 9.87 6.86
CA ASP A 108 -19.07 10.33 8.18
C ASP A 108 -18.23 9.72 9.31
N VAL A 109 -17.82 8.46 9.17
CA VAL A 109 -16.98 7.78 10.15
C VAL A 109 -15.51 8.21 10.00
N ALA A 110 -15.05 8.45 8.77
CA ALA A 110 -13.76 9.07 8.51
C ALA A 110 -13.64 10.42 9.23
N ARG A 111 -14.64 11.30 9.09
CA ARG A 111 -14.70 12.58 9.83
C ARG A 111 -14.69 12.36 11.34
N LEU A 112 -15.52 11.45 11.86
CA LEU A 112 -15.58 11.15 13.29
C LEU A 112 -14.22 10.71 13.87
N ILE A 113 -13.50 9.82 13.17
CA ILE A 113 -12.17 9.35 13.61
C ILE A 113 -11.17 10.51 13.57
N TYR A 114 -11.18 11.30 12.49
CA TYR A 114 -10.29 12.44 12.33
C TYR A 114 -10.54 13.54 13.36
N ASP A 115 -11.80 13.86 13.66
CA ASP A 115 -12.17 14.84 14.68
C ASP A 115 -11.66 14.44 16.07
N ARG A 116 -11.74 13.15 16.41
CA ARG A 116 -11.15 12.62 17.66
C ARG A 116 -9.63 12.76 17.66
N TYR A 117 -8.99 12.48 16.54
CA TYR A 117 -7.55 12.64 16.38
C TYR A 117 -7.12 14.12 16.52
N CYS A 118 -7.82 15.05 15.88
CA CYS A 118 -7.55 16.49 15.98
C CYS A 118 -7.88 17.06 17.37
N GLY A 119 -8.92 16.55 18.02
CA GLY A 119 -9.33 16.94 19.37
C GLY A 119 -8.50 16.35 20.50
N ARG A 120 -7.43 15.61 20.19
CA ARG A 120 -6.59 14.96 21.20
C ARG A 120 -5.80 15.98 22.04
N PRO A 121 -5.43 15.64 23.29
CA PRO A 121 -4.50 16.44 24.08
C PRO A 121 -3.17 16.65 23.33
N SER A 122 -2.37 17.65 23.71
CA SER A 122 -1.13 17.99 22.99
C SER A 122 -0.28 16.74 22.68
N PRO A 123 0.41 16.65 21.52
CA PRO A 123 1.17 15.45 21.12
C PRO A 123 2.21 14.95 22.14
N SER A 124 2.68 15.83 23.04
CA SER A 124 3.54 15.46 24.17
C SER A 124 2.84 14.63 25.26
N GLN A 125 1.52 14.74 25.37
CA GLN A 125 0.67 14.01 26.31
C GLN A 125 0.00 12.80 25.64
N ASN A 126 -0.37 12.95 24.37
CA ASN A 126 -0.86 11.85 23.55
C ASN A 126 -0.06 11.76 22.24
N PRO A 127 0.97 10.88 22.18
CA PRO A 127 1.81 10.70 20.99
C PRO A 127 1.15 9.83 19.91
N ASP A 128 -0.09 9.38 20.11
CA ASP A 128 -0.81 8.53 19.14
C ASP A 128 -0.95 9.24 17.79
N ASP A 129 -0.64 8.52 16.72
CA ASP A 129 -0.83 8.93 15.33
C ASP A 129 -2.26 8.66 14.84
N LEU A 130 -2.57 9.07 13.61
CA LEU A 130 -3.91 8.84 13.03
C LEU A 130 -4.30 7.35 13.01
N MET A 131 -3.36 6.44 12.75
CA MET A 131 -3.64 5.01 12.66
C MET A 131 -3.89 4.37 14.02
N ALA A 132 -3.32 4.88 15.11
CA ALA A 132 -3.67 4.46 16.46
C ALA A 132 -5.15 4.72 16.78
N TYR A 133 -5.72 5.84 16.32
CA TYR A 133 -7.15 6.13 16.44
C TYR A 133 -8.01 5.20 15.59
N VAL A 134 -7.55 4.83 14.39
CA VAL A 134 -8.20 3.81 13.54
C VAL A 134 -8.23 2.45 14.25
N THR A 135 -7.09 2.01 14.78
CA THR A 135 -6.97 0.75 15.51
C THR A 135 -7.87 0.72 16.73
N ALA A 136 -7.90 1.80 17.51
CA ALA A 136 -8.78 1.93 18.67
C ALA A 136 -10.28 1.93 18.29
N HIS A 137 -10.64 2.57 17.18
CA HIS A 137 -12.02 2.56 16.66
C HIS A 137 -12.46 1.16 16.25
N LEU A 138 -11.62 0.43 15.52
CA LEU A 138 -11.91 -0.95 15.09
C LEU A 138 -11.89 -1.96 16.25
N ALA A 139 -11.09 -1.72 17.30
CA ALA A 139 -11.10 -2.54 18.50
C ALA A 139 -12.47 -2.57 19.21
N SER A 140 -13.37 -1.63 18.88
CA SER A 140 -14.76 -1.68 19.35
C SER A 140 -15.49 -2.95 18.89
N LEU A 141 -15.12 -3.57 17.76
CA LEU A 141 -15.72 -4.82 17.26
C LEU A 141 -15.63 -5.98 18.27
N SER A 142 -14.68 -5.92 19.21
CA SER A 142 -14.54 -6.92 20.29
C SER A 142 -15.50 -6.69 21.46
N ARG A 143 -16.38 -5.69 21.40
CA ARG A 143 -17.38 -5.40 22.44
C ARG A 143 -18.64 -6.23 22.25
N ARG A 144 -19.26 -6.61 23.37
CA ARG A 144 -20.48 -7.44 23.42
C ARG A 144 -21.67 -6.93 22.61
N GLN A 145 -21.71 -5.62 22.29
CA GLN A 145 -22.78 -5.07 21.46
C GLN A 145 -22.83 -5.68 20.06
N TYR A 146 -21.71 -6.24 19.58
CA TYR A 146 -21.60 -6.87 18.27
C TYR A 146 -21.83 -8.39 18.30
N ASP A 147 -21.95 -9.02 19.47
CA ASP A 147 -22.09 -10.49 19.60
C ASP A 147 -23.34 -11.03 18.90
N ASN A 148 -24.40 -10.20 18.79
CA ASN A 148 -25.68 -10.57 18.17
C ASN A 148 -25.83 -10.05 16.74
N MET A 149 -24.83 -9.37 16.19
CA MET A 149 -24.85 -8.86 14.82
C MET A 149 -24.19 -9.88 13.87
N SER A 150 -24.61 -9.91 12.61
CA SER A 150 -23.81 -10.57 11.59
C SER A 150 -22.48 -9.84 11.40
N HIS A 151 -21.46 -10.53 10.91
CA HIS A 151 -20.16 -9.92 10.63
C HIS A 151 -20.27 -8.71 9.68
N GLN A 152 -21.16 -8.77 8.69
CA GLN A 152 -21.37 -7.68 7.75
C GLN A 152 -22.01 -6.46 8.42
N GLU A 153 -23.03 -6.67 9.26
CA GLU A 153 -23.66 -5.60 10.05
C GLU A 153 -22.67 -4.94 11.01
N ALA A 154 -21.85 -5.73 11.70
CA ALA A 154 -20.83 -5.22 12.62
C ALA A 154 -19.76 -4.37 11.88
N LEU A 155 -19.27 -4.83 10.73
CA LEU A 155 -18.33 -4.07 9.90
C LEU A 155 -18.95 -2.77 9.34
N ALA A 156 -20.24 -2.80 9.02
CA ALA A 156 -20.99 -1.61 8.58
C ALA A 156 -21.17 -0.59 9.71
N ASP A 157 -21.50 -1.05 10.92
CA ASP A 157 -21.71 -0.19 12.09
C ASP A 157 -20.43 0.55 12.51
N VAL A 158 -19.26 -0.10 12.40
CA VAL A 158 -17.97 0.58 12.60
C VAL A 158 -17.52 1.42 11.39
N GLY A 159 -18.34 1.52 10.34
CA GLY A 159 -18.16 2.46 9.24
C GLY A 159 -17.22 2.02 8.12
N LEU A 160 -16.95 0.72 7.98
CA LEU A 160 -16.19 0.25 6.80
C LEU A 160 -17.08 0.27 5.57
N THR A 161 -16.50 0.55 4.41
CA THR A 161 -17.23 0.56 3.13
C THR A 161 -17.78 -0.82 2.77
N ARG A 162 -18.90 -0.84 2.05
CA ARG A 162 -19.53 -2.09 1.56
C ARG A 162 -18.56 -3.00 0.81
N GLN A 163 -17.66 -2.42 0.02
CA GLN A 163 -16.63 -3.17 -0.71
C GLN A 163 -15.72 -3.97 0.23
N ILE A 164 -15.26 -3.36 1.32
CA ILE A 164 -14.41 -4.02 2.33
C ILE A 164 -15.21 -5.06 3.10
N GLN A 165 -16.45 -4.74 3.49
CA GLN A 165 -17.33 -5.69 4.18
C GLN A 165 -17.49 -6.98 3.35
N GLU A 166 -17.92 -6.84 2.10
CA GLU A 166 -18.11 -7.96 1.17
C GLU A 166 -16.80 -8.69 0.84
N ALA A 167 -15.66 -8.02 0.94
CA ALA A 167 -14.36 -8.64 0.75
C ALA A 167 -13.95 -9.52 1.93
N ILE A 168 -14.11 -9.01 3.16
CA ILE A 168 -13.75 -9.71 4.39
C ILE A 168 -14.65 -10.93 4.59
N THR A 169 -15.96 -10.77 4.36
CA THR A 169 -16.95 -11.83 4.59
C THR A 169 -17.26 -12.67 3.34
N ASP A 170 -16.39 -12.63 2.33
CA ASP A 170 -16.58 -13.37 1.08
C ASP A 170 -16.60 -14.90 1.35
N PRO A 171 -17.72 -15.60 1.07
CA PRO A 171 -17.85 -17.02 1.42
C PRO A 171 -16.79 -17.93 0.79
N ARG A 172 -16.19 -17.51 -0.34
CA ARG A 172 -15.10 -18.24 -1.00
C ARG A 172 -13.88 -18.41 -0.12
N PHE A 173 -13.62 -17.45 0.77
CA PHE A 173 -12.49 -17.45 1.70
C PHE A 173 -12.91 -17.80 3.13
N SER A 174 -14.07 -18.43 3.33
CA SER A 174 -14.60 -18.76 4.67
C SER A 174 -13.63 -19.56 5.54
N HIS A 175 -12.87 -20.47 4.93
CA HIS A 175 -11.83 -21.26 5.60
C HIS A 175 -10.65 -20.41 6.11
N ILE A 176 -10.28 -19.35 5.39
CA ILE A 176 -9.25 -18.40 5.84
C ILE A 176 -9.84 -17.42 6.85
N PHE A 177 -11.04 -16.90 6.57
CA PHE A 177 -11.74 -15.98 7.45
C PHE A 177 -11.86 -16.55 8.87
N GLY A 178 -12.17 -17.84 9.01
CA GLY A 178 -12.28 -18.52 10.30
C GLY A 178 -10.98 -18.68 11.11
N THR A 179 -9.82 -18.35 10.55
CA THR A 179 -8.52 -18.47 11.25
C THR A 179 -8.20 -17.31 12.19
N GLN A 180 -8.97 -16.23 12.11
CA GLN A 180 -8.74 -15.01 12.89
C GLN A 180 -10.07 -14.31 13.23
N THR A 181 -10.02 -13.37 14.16
CA THR A 181 -11.20 -12.61 14.60
C THR A 181 -11.66 -11.58 13.56
N LEU A 182 -12.92 -11.15 13.63
CA LEU A 182 -13.45 -10.07 12.79
C LEU A 182 -12.65 -8.76 12.98
N THR A 183 -12.30 -8.43 14.22
CA THR A 183 -11.46 -7.28 14.58
C THR A 183 -10.10 -7.35 13.89
N TYR A 184 -9.45 -8.53 13.91
CA TYR A 184 -8.18 -8.74 13.23
C TYR A 184 -8.31 -8.48 11.72
N TRP A 185 -9.30 -9.07 11.04
CA TRP A 185 -9.45 -8.89 9.60
C TRP A 185 -9.77 -7.44 9.21
N ALA A 186 -10.57 -6.73 10.02
CA ALA A 186 -10.82 -5.31 9.83
C ALA A 186 -9.54 -4.48 9.92
N GLN A 187 -8.77 -4.64 11.02
CA GLN A 187 -7.51 -3.94 11.24
C GLN A 187 -6.48 -4.27 10.15
N ASP A 188 -6.27 -5.56 9.87
CA ASP A 188 -5.34 -6.02 8.85
C ASP A 188 -5.65 -5.42 7.48
N THR A 189 -6.94 -5.27 7.14
CA THR A 189 -7.37 -4.70 5.85
C THR A 189 -7.07 -3.22 5.75
N VAL A 190 -7.44 -2.42 6.75
CA VAL A 190 -7.21 -0.96 6.72
C VAL A 190 -5.73 -0.62 6.81
N GLU A 191 -4.94 -1.37 7.60
CA GLU A 191 -3.49 -1.23 7.67
C GLU A 191 -2.83 -1.55 6.32
N THR A 192 -3.30 -2.61 5.66
CA THR A 192 -2.80 -2.99 4.32
C THR A 192 -3.10 -1.89 3.30
N ASN A 193 -4.32 -1.35 3.32
CA ASN A 193 -4.70 -0.24 2.44
C ASN A 193 -3.88 1.03 2.72
N TYR A 194 -3.59 1.31 4.00
CA TYR A 194 -2.73 2.43 4.38
C TYR A 194 -1.29 2.24 3.91
N ALA A 195 -0.72 1.05 4.07
CA ALA A 195 0.62 0.75 3.57
C ALA A 195 0.70 0.87 2.03
N ALA A 196 -0.34 0.41 1.32
CA ALA A 196 -0.45 0.58 -0.13
C ALA A 196 -0.55 2.06 -0.55
N LEU A 197 -1.26 2.90 0.22
CA LEU A 197 -1.28 4.35 -0.02
C LEU A 197 0.12 4.96 0.09
N LEU A 198 0.80 4.72 1.22
CA LEU A 198 2.16 5.24 1.45
C LEU A 198 3.11 4.79 0.35
N ARG A 199 2.98 3.54 -0.08
CA ARG A 199 3.76 2.97 -1.18
C ARG A 199 3.55 3.72 -2.49
N GLN A 200 2.30 3.97 -2.87
CA GLN A 200 1.98 4.71 -4.08
C GLN A 200 2.50 6.15 -4.02
N GLN A 201 2.36 6.82 -2.87
CA GLN A 201 2.90 8.16 -2.66
C GLN A 201 4.43 8.17 -2.83
N GLN A 202 5.15 7.21 -2.23
CA GLN A 202 6.61 7.06 -2.37
C GLN A 202 7.04 6.81 -3.82
N LEU A 203 6.31 6.00 -4.58
CA LEU A 203 6.58 5.74 -6.00
C LEU A 203 6.45 7.02 -6.82
N LEU A 204 5.38 7.78 -6.59
CA LEU A 204 5.15 9.07 -7.27
C LEU A 204 6.22 10.10 -6.91
N GLN A 205 6.60 10.21 -5.63
CA GLN A 205 7.68 11.09 -5.17
C GLN A 205 9.02 10.71 -5.83
N SER A 206 9.36 9.42 -5.84
CA SER A 206 10.60 8.91 -6.42
C SER A 206 10.68 9.18 -7.91
N HIS A 207 9.57 8.97 -8.63
CA HIS A 207 9.47 9.28 -10.05
C HIS A 207 9.64 10.79 -10.33
N ALA A 208 8.95 11.64 -9.56
CA ALA A 208 9.09 13.09 -9.67
C ALA A 208 10.54 13.54 -9.41
N ASN A 209 11.17 13.03 -8.36
CA ASN A 209 12.56 13.35 -8.00
C ASN A 209 13.55 12.95 -9.10
N LYS A 210 13.41 11.74 -9.67
CA LYS A 210 14.22 11.26 -10.81
C LYS A 210 14.10 12.21 -12.01
N ARG A 211 12.89 12.64 -12.35
CA ARG A 211 12.64 13.61 -13.45
C ARG A 211 13.22 14.99 -13.17
N ILE A 212 13.03 15.53 -11.97
CA ILE A 212 13.59 16.82 -11.55
C ILE A 212 15.12 16.79 -11.65
N ALA A 213 15.76 15.72 -11.17
CA ALA A 213 17.21 15.55 -11.25
C ALA A 213 17.70 15.46 -12.72
N HIS A 214 16.99 14.75 -13.57
CA HIS A 214 17.31 14.65 -15.00
C HIS A 214 17.24 16.02 -15.70
N LYS A 215 16.19 16.81 -15.43
CA LYS A 215 16.06 18.19 -15.95
C LYS A 215 17.21 19.10 -15.48
N LYS A 216 17.68 18.95 -14.23
CA LYS A 216 18.82 19.73 -13.71
C LYS A 216 20.14 19.36 -14.40
N LYS A 217 20.37 18.10 -14.72
CA LYS A 217 21.60 17.64 -15.42
C LYS A 217 21.70 18.19 -16.85
N HIS A 218 20.58 18.24 -17.58
CA HIS A 218 20.54 18.74 -18.97
C HIS A 218 20.48 20.27 -19.10
N LYS A 219 20.28 21.01 -18.00
CA LYS A 219 20.39 22.48 -17.99
C LYS A 219 21.82 23.00 -17.82
N ARG A 220 22.85 22.14 -17.84
CA ARG A 220 24.26 22.60 -17.92
C ARG A 220 24.54 23.16 -19.32
N PRO A 221 25.26 24.30 -19.46
CA PRO A 221 25.48 24.92 -20.76
C PRO A 221 26.33 23.98 -21.62
N ARG A 222 25.71 23.42 -22.65
CA ARG A 222 26.39 22.70 -23.72
C ARG A 222 26.41 23.66 -24.90
N HIS A 223 27.61 23.99 -25.37
CA HIS A 223 27.79 24.74 -26.62
C HIS A 223 27.08 23.99 -27.74
N GLU A 224 26.13 24.66 -28.41
CA GLU A 224 25.40 24.14 -29.56
C GLU A 224 26.35 23.85 -30.74
N PRO A 225 25.95 22.91 -31.60
CA PRO A 225 25.58 23.34 -32.94
C PRO A 225 24.14 22.99 -33.26
N SER A 226 23.51 23.97 -33.90
CA SER A 226 22.15 24.01 -34.40
C SER A 226 21.83 22.81 -35.29
N ARG A 227 20.61 22.27 -35.16
CA ARG A 227 20.00 21.48 -36.22
C ARG A 227 18.48 21.65 -36.25
N GLU A 228 18.01 21.65 -37.49
CA GLU A 228 16.78 22.20 -38.02
C GLU A 228 15.50 21.47 -37.62
N ASP A 229 14.43 22.24 -37.77
CA ASP A 229 13.01 21.94 -37.70
C ASP A 229 12.58 20.54 -38.19
N GLN A 230 11.78 19.87 -37.37
CA GLN A 230 10.83 18.86 -37.82
C GLN A 230 9.44 19.14 -37.23
N ASP A 231 8.47 19.07 -38.14
CA ASP A 231 7.03 19.32 -37.98
C ASP A 231 6.34 18.51 -36.85
N PRO A 232 5.19 18.98 -36.34
CA PRO A 232 4.47 18.35 -35.24
C PRO A 232 3.61 17.19 -35.74
N SER A 233 4.06 15.95 -35.52
CA SER A 233 3.19 14.78 -35.63
C SER A 233 2.29 14.64 -34.40
N GLU A 234 1.09 14.16 -34.67
CA GLU A 234 -0.09 14.07 -33.79
C GLU A 234 0.21 13.61 -32.36
N GLN A 235 -0.17 14.45 -31.39
CA GLN A 235 -0.14 14.12 -29.97
C GLN A 235 -1.20 13.05 -29.66
N GLN A 236 -0.81 11.77 -29.79
CA GLN A 236 -1.46 10.74 -28.98
C GLN A 236 -1.32 11.14 -27.51
N PRO A 237 -2.34 10.93 -26.66
CA PRO A 237 -2.22 11.20 -25.24
C PRO A 237 -1.11 10.29 -24.68
N VAL A 238 0.06 10.86 -24.49
CA VAL A 238 1.23 10.17 -23.91
C VAL A 238 0.88 9.89 -22.45
N THR A 239 0.28 8.74 -22.19
CA THR A 239 0.07 8.29 -20.81
C THR A 239 1.45 7.98 -20.25
N ALA A 240 1.84 8.68 -19.19
CA ALA A 240 3.14 8.47 -18.59
C ALA A 240 3.25 7.06 -17.99
N THR A 241 4.36 6.40 -18.33
CA THR A 241 4.73 5.10 -17.77
C THR A 241 5.67 5.30 -16.59
N ILE A 242 5.31 4.74 -15.43
CA ILE A 242 6.18 4.64 -14.26
C ILE A 242 6.85 3.26 -14.31
N ASN A 243 8.14 3.24 -14.61
CA ASN A 243 8.93 2.01 -14.60
C ASN A 243 9.35 1.68 -13.17
N MET A 244 8.86 0.56 -12.63
CA MET A 244 9.28 0.06 -11.33
C MET A 244 10.62 -0.67 -11.44
N THR A 245 11.47 -0.53 -10.43
CA THR A 245 12.76 -1.24 -10.32
C THR A 245 12.76 -2.15 -9.08
N PRO A 246 13.67 -3.14 -8.99
CA PRO A 246 13.82 -3.95 -7.76
C PRO A 246 14.10 -3.09 -6.53
N GLN A 247 14.83 -1.99 -6.69
CA GLN A 247 15.07 -0.99 -5.64
C GLN A 247 13.79 -0.30 -5.17
N ASP A 248 12.81 -0.13 -6.06
CA ASP A 248 11.51 0.37 -5.61
C ASP A 248 10.93 -0.65 -4.62
N PHE A 249 11.11 -1.95 -4.79
CA PHE A 249 10.75 -3.01 -3.83
C PHE A 249 11.78 -3.21 -2.70
N GLN A 250 12.75 -2.31 -2.52
CA GLN A 250 13.81 -2.39 -1.50
C GLN A 250 14.60 -3.72 -1.51
N PHE A 251 14.63 -4.42 -2.65
CA PHE A 251 15.44 -5.61 -2.78
C PHE A 251 16.92 -5.21 -2.99
N PRO A 252 17.87 -5.70 -2.18
CA PRO A 252 19.27 -5.37 -2.35
C PRO A 252 19.84 -6.08 -3.59
N ASP A 253 20.24 -5.27 -4.58
CA ASP A 253 20.78 -5.72 -5.87
C ASP A 253 21.86 -6.81 -5.79
N PRO A 254 22.79 -6.84 -4.79
CA PRO A 254 23.82 -7.89 -4.71
C PRO A 254 23.29 -9.29 -4.36
N TYR A 255 22.11 -9.37 -3.73
CA TYR A 255 21.61 -10.60 -3.09
C TYR A 255 20.31 -11.11 -3.71
N VAL A 256 19.62 -10.26 -4.47
CA VAL A 256 18.32 -10.59 -5.09
C VAL A 256 18.43 -10.62 -6.60
N MET A 257 18.08 -11.77 -7.19
CA MET A 257 18.03 -11.94 -8.63
C MET A 257 16.58 -12.02 -9.14
N VAL A 258 16.27 -11.32 -10.23
CA VAL A 258 14.95 -11.42 -10.88
C VAL A 258 14.97 -12.56 -11.90
N GLN A 259 14.41 -13.71 -11.52
CA GLN A 259 14.38 -14.92 -12.35
C GLN A 259 13.01 -15.62 -12.27
N PRO A 260 12.59 -16.32 -13.33
CA PRO A 260 11.26 -16.90 -13.43
C PRO A 260 11.02 -18.07 -12.45
N ASP A 261 12.03 -18.91 -12.21
CA ASP A 261 11.89 -20.11 -11.39
C ASP A 261 13.09 -20.30 -10.45
N ALA A 262 12.81 -20.68 -9.20
CA ALA A 262 13.83 -21.11 -8.25
C ALA A 262 14.00 -22.64 -8.34
N ASN A 263 15.24 -23.10 -8.49
CA ASN A 263 15.53 -24.53 -8.42
C ASN A 263 15.25 -25.05 -7.00
N ILE A 264 14.51 -26.14 -6.90
CA ILE A 264 14.29 -26.84 -5.63
C ILE A 264 15.57 -27.61 -5.28
N LEU A 265 16.12 -27.34 -4.10
CA LEU A 265 17.29 -28.00 -3.58
C LEU A 265 16.92 -29.43 -3.15
N ALA A 266 17.68 -30.42 -3.65
CA ALA A 266 17.65 -31.77 -3.08
C ALA A 266 17.94 -31.66 -1.56
N ASP A 267 17.15 -32.33 -0.74
CA ASP A 267 17.19 -32.27 0.74
C ASP A 267 16.55 -31.05 1.43
N HIS A 268 15.85 -30.19 0.69
CA HIS A 268 15.04 -29.11 1.28
C HIS A 268 13.54 -29.39 1.19
N ILE A 269 12.79 -28.79 2.10
CA ILE A 269 11.33 -28.67 2.07
C ILE A 269 11.00 -27.26 1.59
N SER A 270 10.11 -27.18 0.60
CA SER A 270 9.56 -25.91 0.16
C SER A 270 8.40 -25.51 1.06
N LEU A 271 8.43 -24.28 1.52
CA LEU A 271 7.40 -23.69 2.36
C LEU A 271 6.96 -22.35 1.76
N TYR A 272 5.66 -22.11 1.77
CA TYR A 272 5.02 -20.99 1.10
C TYR A 272 4.20 -20.16 2.08
N LYS A 273 4.04 -18.87 1.75
CA LYS A 273 3.16 -17.94 2.48
C LYS A 273 2.62 -16.87 1.53
N GLY A 274 1.30 -16.76 1.42
CA GLY A 274 0.64 -15.67 0.69
C GLY A 274 0.32 -14.49 1.58
N LYS A 275 0.58 -13.26 1.14
CA LYS A 275 0.22 -12.03 1.88
C LYS A 275 0.17 -10.81 0.95
N ALA A 276 -0.36 -9.69 1.45
CA ALA A 276 -0.07 -8.39 0.89
C ALA A 276 1.40 -8.01 1.13
N TYR A 277 2.08 -7.60 0.06
CA TYR A 277 3.48 -7.20 0.08
C TYR A 277 3.69 -5.91 0.87
N ASP A 278 2.73 -4.98 0.81
CA ASP A 278 2.84 -3.68 1.50
C ASP A 278 2.91 -3.82 3.03
N LYS A 279 2.38 -4.91 3.61
CA LYS A 279 2.52 -5.19 5.06
C LYS A 279 3.93 -5.60 5.47
N LEU A 280 4.81 -5.91 4.53
CA LEU A 280 6.17 -6.38 4.84
C LEU A 280 7.09 -5.21 5.21
N ARG A 281 6.77 -3.98 4.77
CA ARG A 281 7.64 -2.80 4.94
C ARG A 281 7.70 -2.19 6.33
N PRO A 282 6.59 -2.02 7.07
CA PRO A 282 6.64 -1.33 8.36
C PRO A 282 7.53 -2.04 9.40
N ALA A 283 7.81 -3.34 9.20
CA ALA A 283 8.60 -4.16 10.11
C ALA A 283 10.08 -4.32 9.71
N GLY A 284 10.51 -3.70 8.59
CA GLY A 284 11.87 -3.78 8.04
C GLY A 284 11.94 -4.50 6.69
N ASP A 285 13.12 -4.45 6.06
CA ASP A 285 13.36 -5.14 4.79
C ASP A 285 13.46 -6.65 5.04
N ILE A 286 12.79 -7.48 4.22
CA ILE A 286 12.84 -8.95 4.35
C ILE A 286 14.25 -9.48 4.10
N ILE A 287 15.00 -8.82 3.23
CA ILE A 287 16.39 -9.10 2.91
C ILE A 287 17.17 -7.84 3.22
N GLU A 288 17.99 -7.91 4.25
CA GLU A 288 18.81 -6.80 4.72
C GLU A 288 19.97 -6.52 3.74
N SER A 289 20.59 -5.36 3.88
CA SER A 289 21.71 -4.93 3.01
C SER A 289 22.95 -5.84 3.04
N ASP A 290 23.07 -6.71 4.05
CA ASP A 290 24.13 -7.71 4.18
C ASP A 290 23.73 -9.10 3.66
N GLY A 291 22.51 -9.24 3.14
CA GLY A 291 21.95 -10.48 2.61
C GLY A 291 21.28 -11.38 3.66
N THR A 292 21.21 -10.96 4.93
CA THR A 292 20.49 -11.70 5.97
C THR A 292 18.97 -11.59 5.78
N VAL A 293 18.25 -12.65 6.20
CA VAL A 293 16.79 -12.71 6.07
C VAL A 293 16.14 -12.28 7.38
N ASN A 294 15.34 -11.22 7.33
CA ASN A 294 14.54 -10.73 8.44
C ASN A 294 13.13 -11.32 8.36
N LEU A 295 12.83 -12.26 9.25
CA LEU A 295 11.51 -12.90 9.32
C LEU A 295 10.51 -12.13 10.19
N ARG A 296 10.91 -11.04 10.87
CA ARG A 296 10.02 -10.26 11.73
C ARG A 296 8.77 -9.75 10.99
N PRO A 297 8.85 -9.24 9.74
CA PRO A 297 7.66 -8.84 8.98
C PRO A 297 6.66 -9.98 8.69
N LEU A 298 7.12 -11.23 8.79
CA LEU A 298 6.34 -12.43 8.53
C LEU A 298 5.70 -13.02 9.79
N SER A 299 6.04 -12.47 10.95
CA SER A 299 5.55 -12.95 12.24
C SER A 299 4.04 -12.79 12.38
N THR A 300 3.45 -13.77 13.04
CA THR A 300 2.08 -13.72 13.54
C THR A 300 2.16 -13.43 15.04
N TYR A 301 1.46 -12.37 15.48
CA TYR A 301 1.50 -11.93 16.87
C TYR A 301 0.72 -12.87 17.79
N PRO A 302 0.96 -12.84 19.11
CA PRO A 302 0.32 -13.73 20.05
C PRO A 302 -1.20 -13.54 20.10
N GLY A 303 -1.90 -14.55 20.60
CA GLY A 303 -3.36 -14.57 20.74
C GLY A 303 -4.08 -15.47 19.73
N GLY A 304 -3.33 -16.22 18.92
CA GLY A 304 -3.87 -17.31 18.11
C GLY A 304 -4.07 -18.60 18.91
N ASP A 305 -4.73 -19.56 18.29
CA ASP A 305 -5.00 -20.91 18.82
C ASP A 305 -3.72 -21.73 19.11
N PHE A 306 -2.69 -21.57 18.29
CA PHE A 306 -1.39 -22.26 18.45
C PHE A 306 -0.25 -21.36 18.93
N ASN A 307 -0.49 -20.06 19.14
CA ASN A 307 0.53 -19.10 19.52
C ASN A 307 -0.02 -18.06 20.53
N PHE A 308 -0.53 -18.54 21.66
CA PHE A 308 -1.23 -17.67 22.63
C PHE A 308 -0.34 -16.56 23.22
N ASP A 309 0.90 -16.88 23.62
CA ASP A 309 1.82 -15.97 24.32
C ASP A 309 3.16 -15.75 23.60
N PHE A 310 3.32 -16.28 22.39
CA PHE A 310 4.53 -16.12 21.59
C PHE A 310 4.26 -15.79 20.12
N ASN A 311 5.27 -15.19 19.48
CA ASN A 311 5.27 -14.91 18.05
C ASN A 311 5.49 -16.20 17.26
N ALA A 312 4.65 -16.46 16.26
CA ALA A 312 4.75 -17.65 15.43
C ALA A 312 4.99 -17.32 13.95
N GLN A 313 5.51 -18.30 13.22
CA GLN A 313 5.72 -18.24 11.78
C GLN A 313 4.92 -19.36 11.12
N TYR A 314 3.72 -19.04 10.62
CA TYR A 314 2.92 -19.99 9.86
C TYR A 314 3.36 -20.02 8.40
N TRP A 315 3.62 -21.23 7.92
CA TRP A 315 4.03 -21.58 6.56
C TRP A 315 3.30 -22.86 6.13
N THR A 316 3.16 -23.06 4.83
CA THR A 316 2.44 -24.21 4.25
C THR A 316 3.30 -24.88 3.18
N PRO A 317 3.40 -26.22 3.11
CA PRO A 317 4.08 -26.90 2.01
C PRO A 317 3.25 -26.89 0.70
N GLU A 318 1.94 -26.68 0.78
CA GLU A 318 1.04 -26.54 -0.37
C GLU A 318 1.03 -25.11 -0.90
N ILE A 319 1.47 -24.92 -2.15
CA ILE A 319 1.47 -23.60 -2.81
C ILE A 319 0.05 -23.07 -3.03
N GLU A 320 -0.92 -23.98 -3.24
CA GLU A 320 -2.33 -23.65 -3.44
C GLU A 320 -2.92 -22.97 -2.21
N THR A 321 -2.55 -23.43 -1.01
CA THR A 321 -2.95 -22.79 0.24
C THR A 321 -2.40 -21.36 0.31
N ALA A 322 -1.11 -21.16 0.01
CA ALA A 322 -0.52 -19.83 -0.02
C ALA A 322 -1.20 -18.92 -1.05
N GLU A 323 -1.58 -19.46 -2.21
CA GLU A 323 -2.28 -18.74 -3.26
C GLU A 323 -3.70 -18.30 -2.82
N GLU A 324 -4.43 -19.10 -2.05
CA GLU A 324 -5.72 -18.67 -1.48
C GLU A 324 -5.57 -17.51 -0.48
N TYR A 325 -4.54 -17.53 0.38
CA TYR A 325 -4.22 -16.38 1.25
C TYR A 325 -3.84 -15.13 0.44
N ARG A 326 -3.08 -15.29 -0.65
CA ARG A 326 -2.73 -14.18 -1.55
C ARG A 326 -3.99 -13.57 -2.19
N LYS A 327 -4.88 -14.41 -2.75
CA LYS A 327 -6.16 -13.97 -3.35
C LYS A 327 -7.07 -13.29 -2.33
N PHE A 328 -7.11 -13.78 -1.09
CA PHE A 328 -7.90 -13.15 -0.04
C PHE A 328 -7.37 -11.75 0.31
N ALA A 329 -6.04 -11.59 0.39
CA ALA A 329 -5.42 -10.27 0.57
C ALA A 329 -5.74 -9.32 -0.60
N GLU A 330 -5.63 -9.80 -1.85
CA GLU A 330 -5.98 -9.04 -3.06
C GLU A 330 -7.45 -8.61 -3.05
N ARG A 331 -8.36 -9.49 -2.62
CA ARG A 331 -9.80 -9.21 -2.56
C ARG A 331 -10.15 -8.09 -1.58
N ARG A 332 -9.48 -8.05 -0.42
CA ARG A 332 -9.68 -7.06 0.65
C ARG A 332 -8.98 -5.73 0.38
N SER A 333 -7.85 -5.78 -0.30
CA SER A 333 -6.96 -4.65 -0.53
C SER A 333 -6.55 -4.57 -2.01
N PRO A 334 -7.46 -4.16 -2.91
CA PRO A 334 -7.20 -4.19 -4.36
C PRO A 334 -6.13 -3.19 -4.83
N ALA A 335 -5.81 -2.19 -4.00
CA ALA A 335 -4.74 -1.24 -4.27
C ALA A 335 -3.36 -1.73 -3.84
N ALA A 336 -3.31 -2.80 -3.03
CA ALA A 336 -2.07 -3.36 -2.50
C ALA A 336 -1.45 -4.36 -3.47
N ASP A 337 -0.12 -4.41 -3.50
CA ASP A 337 0.58 -5.48 -4.15
C ASP A 337 0.49 -6.74 -3.27
N THR A 338 0.38 -7.92 -3.89
CA THR A 338 0.35 -9.21 -3.18
C THR A 338 1.48 -10.11 -3.67
N CYS A 339 1.93 -11.02 -2.80
CA CYS A 339 3.02 -11.93 -3.10
C CYS A 339 2.82 -13.30 -2.49
N ILE A 340 3.47 -14.31 -3.09
CA ILE A 340 3.81 -15.57 -2.43
C ILE A 340 5.29 -15.49 -2.06
N ILE A 341 5.58 -15.74 -0.79
CA ILE A 341 6.94 -15.91 -0.30
C ILE A 341 7.23 -17.40 -0.28
N HIS A 342 8.35 -17.80 -0.88
CA HIS A 342 8.83 -19.17 -0.93
C HIS A 342 10.16 -19.26 -0.21
N ILE A 343 10.26 -20.16 0.76
CA ILE A 343 11.51 -20.50 1.43
C ILE A 343 11.82 -21.98 1.23
N GLN A 344 13.10 -22.31 1.19
CA GLN A 344 13.59 -23.68 1.16
C GLN A 344 14.37 -23.95 2.44
N VAL A 345 13.92 -24.93 3.22
CA VAL A 345 14.48 -25.23 4.54
C VAL A 345 15.06 -26.65 4.53
N PRO A 346 16.29 -26.89 5.03
CA PRO A 346 16.84 -28.23 5.11
C PRO A 346 15.92 -29.16 5.91
N ARG A 347 15.68 -30.38 5.42
CA ARG A 347 14.84 -31.38 6.13
C ARG A 347 15.21 -31.58 7.61
N PRO A 348 16.49 -31.60 8.03
CA PRO A 348 16.86 -31.75 9.43
C PRO A 348 16.45 -30.58 10.35
N PHE A 349 16.02 -29.45 9.80
CA PHE A 349 15.57 -28.30 10.60
C PHE A 349 14.13 -28.45 11.11
N ILE A 350 13.31 -29.26 10.43
CA ILE A 350 11.88 -29.43 10.73
C ILE A 350 11.61 -30.73 11.53
N ASN A 351 12.54 -31.69 11.49
CA ASN A 351 12.38 -33.03 12.08
C ASN A 351 13.00 -33.18 13.46
#